data_AF-A0A2E8YL43-F1
#
_entry.id   AF-A0A2E8YL43-F1
#
_cell.length_a   1.000
_cell.length_b   1.000
_cell.length_c   1.000
_cell.angle_alpha   90.00
_cell.angle_beta   90.00
_cell.angle_gamma   90.00
#
_symmetry.space_group_name_H-M   'P 1'
#
loop_
_entity.id
_entity.type
_entity.pdbx_description
1 polymer ?
#
loop_
_entity_poly.entity_id
_entity_poly.type
_entity_poly.pdbx_seq_one_letter_code
_entity_poly.pdbx_strand_id
1 'polypeptide(L)'
;MIDSYTHCAIDKYEPVESVVEAMEYSGITKAVLVQHLGQFDNTYIETVVKDNPETFTGVGLVDTTDANWYKGTEALRTSGSFMGIRFSSMSILGNCDAVMEAGRMGLNLILYTPNGVDEVGQEIANIARKVPDTSIVLTHLGCPGPKVDLNRSNHSIVSLGEYSNIFVGLSGQHMFGEYPYPDLLDYTKRIVETYTSKRIMWGSNFPVCGSVEAYRSDLSYVSSENLELSDGEVQDITENTAREVFFPGS
;
A
#
# COMPACT_ATOMS: atom_id res chain seq x y z
N MET A 1 12.80 -9.99 2.90
CA MET A 1 11.84 -8.96 3.36
C MET A 1 11.66 -7.90 2.29
N ILE A 2 10.45 -7.39 2.16
CA ILE A 2 10.00 -6.47 1.11
C ILE A 2 9.32 -5.28 1.77
N ASP A 3 9.70 -4.07 1.39
CA ASP A 3 8.96 -2.86 1.72
C ASP A 3 7.85 -2.64 0.69
N SER A 4 6.61 -2.96 1.07
CA SER A 4 5.49 -2.91 0.13
C SER A 4 4.95 -1.50 -0.13
N TYR A 5 5.49 -0.47 0.55
CA TYR A 5 4.99 0.89 0.41
C TYR A 5 6.02 1.91 0.88
N THR A 6 6.74 2.51 -0.06
CA THR A 6 7.66 3.63 0.19
C THR A 6 7.55 4.67 -0.91
N HIS A 7 8.02 5.87 -0.65
CA HIS A 7 8.01 6.99 -1.59
C HIS A 7 9.44 7.40 -1.94
N CYS A 8 9.63 7.78 -3.20
CA CYS A 8 10.81 8.53 -3.64
C CYS A 8 10.40 9.57 -4.67
N ALA A 9 10.99 10.76 -4.62
CA ALA A 9 10.78 11.82 -5.60
C ALA A 9 11.90 12.86 -5.51
N ILE A 10 12.06 13.65 -6.57
CA ILE A 10 13.04 14.75 -6.63
C ILE A 10 12.47 16.11 -6.19
N ASP A 11 11.15 16.23 -6.05
CA ASP A 11 10.42 17.49 -5.83
C ASP A 11 9.81 17.62 -4.42
N LYS A 12 9.15 16.57 -3.90
CA LYS A 12 8.41 16.60 -2.63
C LYS A 12 8.99 15.70 -1.53
N TYR A 13 9.67 14.63 -1.91
CA TYR A 13 10.24 13.64 -1.00
C TYR A 13 11.75 13.53 -1.20
N GLU A 14 12.32 12.41 -0.76
CA GLU A 14 13.73 12.10 -0.92
C GLU A 14 13.95 11.27 -2.19
N PRO A 15 15.14 11.34 -2.80
CA PRO A 15 15.45 10.55 -3.97
C PRO A 15 15.65 9.07 -3.59
N VAL A 16 15.68 8.17 -4.58
CA VAL A 16 15.77 6.72 -4.34
C VAL A 16 17.00 6.31 -3.53
N GLU A 17 18.09 7.06 -3.60
CA GLU A 17 19.31 6.81 -2.83
C GLU A 17 19.04 6.78 -1.32
N SER A 18 18.16 7.65 -0.81
CA SER A 18 17.73 7.61 0.59
C SER A 18 16.92 6.36 0.92
N VAL A 19 16.08 5.89 -0.01
CA VAL A 19 15.33 4.64 0.14
C VAL A 19 16.29 3.45 0.18
N VAL A 20 17.30 3.43 -0.68
CA VAL A 20 18.35 2.40 -0.69
C VAL A 20 19.11 2.38 0.64
N GLU A 21 19.50 3.53 1.17
CA GLU A 21 20.16 3.64 2.47
C GLU A 21 19.29 3.05 3.60
N ALA A 22 18.00 3.40 3.65
CA ALA A 22 17.06 2.86 4.63
C ALA A 22 16.87 1.34 4.51
N MET A 23 16.79 0.83 3.26
CA MET A 23 16.68 -0.59 2.96
C MET A 23 17.93 -1.36 3.40
N GLU A 24 19.12 -0.87 3.06
CA GLU A 24 20.41 -1.48 3.44
C GLU A 24 20.56 -1.51 4.96
N TYR A 25 20.24 -0.40 5.64
CA TYR A 25 20.26 -0.31 7.10
C TYR A 25 19.34 -1.34 7.76
N SER A 26 18.24 -1.73 7.10
CA SER A 26 17.20 -2.61 7.67
C SER A 26 17.22 -4.04 7.11
N GLY A 27 18.10 -4.34 6.14
CA GLY A 27 18.16 -5.65 5.49
C GLY A 27 16.96 -5.94 4.56
N ILE A 28 16.32 -4.90 4.02
CA ILE A 28 15.26 -5.03 3.01
C ILE A 28 15.90 -5.20 1.62
N THR A 29 15.39 -6.13 0.82
CA THR A 29 16.00 -6.47 -0.49
C THR A 29 15.15 -6.05 -1.68
N LYS A 30 13.86 -5.76 -1.50
CA LYS A 30 12.97 -5.25 -2.54
C LYS A 30 12.04 -4.19 -1.98
N ALA A 31 11.62 -3.24 -2.81
CA ALA A 31 10.64 -2.23 -2.42
C ALA A 31 9.67 -1.82 -3.54
N VAL A 32 8.47 -1.41 -3.13
CA VAL A 32 7.45 -0.86 -4.01
C VAL A 32 7.47 0.67 -3.92
N LEU A 33 7.90 1.32 -5.00
CA LEU A 33 7.99 2.77 -5.10
C LEU A 33 6.64 3.36 -5.49
N VAL A 34 5.97 4.02 -4.56
CA VAL A 34 4.62 4.54 -4.72
C VAL A 34 4.66 6.03 -5.08
N GLN A 35 4.00 6.40 -6.16
CA GLN A 35 3.87 7.80 -6.56
C GLN A 35 3.11 8.62 -5.50
N HIS A 36 3.55 9.86 -5.30
CA HIS A 36 2.91 10.75 -4.36
C HIS A 36 1.72 11.49 -4.98
N LEU A 37 0.72 11.80 -4.17
CA LEU A 37 -0.46 12.50 -4.65
C LEU A 37 -0.12 13.85 -5.27
N GLY A 38 -0.77 14.15 -6.39
CA GLY A 38 -0.57 15.37 -7.18
C GLY A 38 0.55 15.28 -8.22
N GLN A 39 1.27 14.16 -8.31
CA GLN A 39 2.30 13.94 -9.32
C GLN A 39 1.86 12.89 -10.34
N PHE A 40 1.64 13.32 -11.57
CA PHE A 40 1.20 12.44 -12.67
C PHE A 40 2.33 12.12 -13.65
N ASP A 41 3.50 12.74 -13.52
CA ASP A 41 4.72 12.33 -14.21
C ASP A 41 5.36 11.17 -13.43
N ASN A 42 5.29 9.97 -14.01
CA ASN A 42 5.82 8.74 -13.41
C ASN A 42 7.24 8.40 -13.90
N THR A 43 7.86 9.27 -14.72
CA THR A 43 9.14 8.99 -15.40
C THR A 43 10.29 8.72 -14.42
N TYR A 44 10.33 9.43 -13.28
CA TYR A 44 11.37 9.21 -12.27
C TYR A 44 11.31 7.78 -11.71
N ILE A 45 10.14 7.36 -11.19
CA ILE A 45 9.95 6.01 -10.66
C ILE A 45 10.20 4.97 -11.77
N GLU A 46 9.70 5.21 -12.98
CA GLU A 46 9.90 4.31 -14.11
C GLU A 46 11.39 4.10 -14.44
N THR A 47 12.19 5.17 -14.41
CA THR A 47 13.63 5.10 -14.67
C THR A 47 14.32 4.28 -13.58
N VAL A 48 14.02 4.56 -12.31
CA VAL A 48 14.59 3.83 -11.17
C VAL A 48 14.30 2.34 -11.25
N VAL A 49 13.06 1.96 -11.59
CA VAL A 49 12.67 0.55 -11.74
C VAL A 49 13.36 -0.10 -12.94
N LYS A 50 13.46 0.57 -14.09
CA LYS A 50 14.16 0.03 -15.28
C LYS A 50 15.63 -0.24 -15.03
N ASP A 51 16.28 0.61 -14.23
CA ASP A 51 17.68 0.45 -13.89
C ASP A 51 17.90 -0.68 -12.87
N ASN A 52 16.88 -1.02 -12.07
CA ASN A 52 16.96 -1.99 -10.97
C ASN A 52 15.69 -2.87 -10.82
N PRO A 53 15.27 -3.62 -11.87
CA PRO A 53 13.97 -4.30 -11.90
C PRO A 53 13.87 -5.48 -10.95
N GLU A 54 15.01 -6.04 -10.53
CA GLU A 54 15.06 -7.09 -9.51
C GLU A 54 14.88 -6.56 -8.09
N THR A 55 15.02 -5.25 -7.88
CA THR A 55 14.93 -4.61 -6.57
C THR A 55 13.62 -3.84 -6.41
N PHE A 56 13.21 -3.12 -7.45
CA PHE A 56 12.07 -2.21 -7.37
C PHE A 56 10.94 -2.58 -8.33
N THR A 57 9.73 -2.25 -7.92
CA THR A 57 8.60 -2.06 -8.82
C THR A 57 7.88 -0.77 -8.47
N GLY A 58 7.09 -0.24 -9.40
CA GLY A 58 6.37 1.01 -9.24
C GLY A 58 4.88 0.85 -8.96
N VAL A 59 4.33 1.81 -8.24
CA VAL A 59 2.90 2.13 -8.22
C VAL A 59 2.74 3.54 -8.76
N GLY A 60 2.15 3.67 -9.94
CA GLY A 60 1.99 4.96 -10.61
C GLY A 60 0.77 5.74 -10.13
N LEU A 61 0.62 6.97 -10.63
CA LEU A 61 -0.57 7.79 -10.45
C LEU A 61 -1.00 8.38 -11.80
N VAL A 62 -2.31 8.46 -12.02
CA VAL A 62 -2.92 9.05 -13.22
C VAL A 62 -3.97 10.07 -12.80
N ASP A 63 -4.09 11.16 -13.55
CA ASP A 63 -5.15 12.13 -13.37
C ASP A 63 -6.48 11.56 -13.89
N THR A 64 -7.34 11.11 -12.97
CA THR A 64 -8.66 10.56 -13.31
C THR A 64 -9.67 11.59 -13.76
N THR A 65 -9.33 12.89 -13.69
CA THR A 65 -10.18 14.00 -14.16
C THR A 65 -9.92 14.35 -15.62
N ASP A 66 -8.78 13.95 -16.19
CA ASP A 66 -8.48 14.10 -17.61
C ASP A 66 -9.35 13.13 -18.44
N ALA A 67 -9.94 13.61 -19.53
CA ALA A 67 -10.73 12.79 -20.45
C ALA A 67 -9.92 11.63 -21.09
N ASN A 68 -8.60 11.67 -21.03
CA ASN A 68 -7.67 10.68 -21.56
C ASN A 68 -6.93 9.89 -20.48
N TRP A 69 -7.45 9.81 -19.24
CA TRP A 69 -6.87 9.02 -18.15
C TRP A 69 -6.50 7.58 -18.55
N TYR A 70 -7.25 6.99 -19.49
CA TYR A 70 -7.01 5.62 -19.98
C TYR A 70 -5.62 5.46 -20.63
N LYS A 71 -5.10 6.51 -21.30
CA LYS A 71 -3.76 6.48 -21.91
C LYS A 71 -2.66 6.40 -20.87
N GLY A 72 -2.81 7.16 -19.78
CA GLY A 72 -1.87 7.09 -18.65
C GLY A 72 -1.86 5.71 -18.01
N THR A 73 -3.05 5.13 -17.84
CA THR A 73 -3.22 3.78 -17.28
C THR A 73 -2.59 2.71 -18.18
N GLU A 74 -2.84 2.79 -19.49
CA GLU A 74 -2.23 1.91 -20.49
C GLU A 74 -0.70 2.06 -20.53
N ALA A 75 -0.17 3.28 -20.42
CA ALA A 75 1.26 3.53 -20.37
C ALA A 75 1.92 2.88 -19.13
N LEU A 76 1.31 3.00 -17.95
CA LEU A 76 1.78 2.32 -16.74
C LEU A 76 1.79 0.80 -16.93
N ARG A 77 0.72 0.24 -17.49
CA ARG A 77 0.58 -1.21 -17.69
C ARG A 77 1.56 -1.79 -18.71
N THR A 78 1.94 -1.01 -19.72
CA THR A 78 2.78 -1.47 -20.83
C THR A 78 4.27 -1.24 -20.60
N SER A 79 4.66 -0.36 -19.67
CA SER A 79 6.08 -0.08 -19.40
C SER A 79 6.84 -1.27 -18.77
N GLY A 80 6.13 -2.21 -18.15
CA GLY A 80 6.71 -3.30 -17.38
C GLY A 80 7.33 -2.87 -16.04
N SER A 81 7.27 -1.56 -15.70
CA SER A 81 7.87 -1.01 -14.48
C SER A 81 6.86 -0.84 -13.34
N PHE A 82 5.56 -0.85 -13.64
CA PHE A 82 4.51 -0.63 -12.64
C PHE A 82 3.64 -1.87 -12.47
N MET A 83 3.52 -2.32 -11.22
CA MET A 83 2.64 -3.42 -10.83
C MET A 83 1.32 -2.92 -10.22
N GLY A 84 1.21 -1.61 -9.95
CA GLY A 84 -0.03 -1.04 -9.45
C GLY A 84 -0.23 0.42 -9.85
N ILE A 85 -1.41 0.90 -9.51
CA ILE A 85 -1.81 2.30 -9.64
C ILE A 85 -2.46 2.75 -8.35
N ARG A 86 -2.13 3.97 -7.93
CA ARG A 86 -2.68 4.57 -6.73
C ARG A 86 -3.96 5.33 -7.05
N PHE A 87 -4.97 5.19 -6.19
CA PHE A 87 -6.19 5.99 -6.24
C PHE A 87 -6.53 6.55 -4.86
N SER A 88 -7.11 7.75 -4.84
CA SER A 88 -7.65 8.36 -3.62
C SER A 88 -9.15 8.11 -3.50
N SER A 89 -9.74 8.36 -2.33
CA SER A 89 -11.20 8.39 -2.18
C SER A 89 -11.88 9.34 -3.18
N MET A 90 -11.26 10.48 -3.48
CA MET A 90 -11.72 11.42 -4.51
C MET A 90 -11.76 10.79 -5.91
N SER A 91 -10.76 9.98 -6.27
CA SER A 91 -10.74 9.26 -7.56
C SER A 91 -11.83 8.20 -7.62
N ILE A 92 -12.05 7.47 -6.53
CA ILE A 92 -13.09 6.43 -6.42
C ILE A 92 -14.48 7.05 -6.59
N LEU A 93 -14.76 8.17 -5.92
CA LEU A 93 -16.05 8.86 -5.98
C LEU A 93 -16.24 9.62 -7.31
N GLY A 94 -15.18 10.20 -7.85
CA GLY A 94 -15.23 11.02 -9.06
C GLY A 94 -15.25 10.21 -10.35
N ASN A 95 -14.53 9.08 -10.42
CA ASN A 95 -14.39 8.26 -11.61
C ASN A 95 -14.07 6.80 -11.26
N CYS A 96 -15.06 6.11 -10.68
CA CYS A 96 -14.96 4.69 -10.30
C CYS A 96 -14.65 3.77 -11.52
N ASP A 97 -15.09 4.15 -12.72
CA ASP A 97 -14.80 3.39 -13.94
C ASP A 97 -13.31 3.37 -14.26
N ALA A 98 -12.59 4.48 -14.07
CA ALA A 98 -11.12 4.50 -14.22
C ALA A 98 -10.42 3.53 -13.26
N VAL A 99 -10.92 3.45 -12.02
CA VAL A 99 -10.38 2.53 -11.00
C VAL A 99 -10.60 1.07 -11.40
N MET A 100 -11.82 0.71 -11.80
CA MET A 100 -12.13 -0.65 -12.26
C MET A 100 -11.37 -1.00 -13.54
N GLU A 101 -11.25 -0.07 -14.47
CA GLU A 101 -10.57 -0.32 -15.74
C GLU A 101 -9.08 -0.57 -15.56
N ALA A 102 -8.41 0.18 -14.66
CA ALA A 102 -7.03 -0.13 -14.31
C ALA A 102 -6.86 -1.55 -13.74
N GLY A 103 -7.82 -2.00 -12.93
CA GLY A 103 -7.87 -3.38 -12.44
C GLY A 103 -8.04 -4.39 -13.56
N ARG A 104 -8.96 -4.16 -14.51
CA ARG A 104 -9.16 -5.02 -15.70
C ARG A 104 -7.93 -5.06 -16.61
N MET A 105 -7.18 -3.97 -16.67
CA MET A 105 -5.91 -3.93 -17.38
C MET A 105 -4.83 -4.76 -16.67
N GLY A 106 -5.04 -5.18 -15.42
CA GLY A 106 -4.12 -6.05 -14.66
C GLY A 106 -3.16 -5.29 -13.74
N LEU A 107 -3.45 -4.03 -13.40
CA LEU A 107 -2.74 -3.30 -12.36
C LEU A 107 -3.39 -3.57 -11.00
N ASN A 108 -2.59 -3.76 -9.96
CA ASN A 108 -3.09 -3.78 -8.59
C ASN A 108 -3.58 -2.38 -8.19
N LEU A 109 -4.67 -2.32 -7.42
CA LEU A 109 -5.30 -1.07 -6.99
C LEU A 109 -4.84 -0.68 -5.60
N ILE A 110 -4.08 0.41 -5.50
CA ILE A 110 -3.49 0.89 -4.23
C ILE A 110 -4.32 2.06 -3.72
N LEU A 111 -5.18 1.81 -2.73
CA LEU A 111 -6.21 2.76 -2.32
C LEU A 111 -5.77 3.53 -1.07
N TYR A 112 -5.75 4.86 -1.20
CA TYR A 112 -5.51 5.77 -0.09
C TYR A 112 -6.78 6.54 0.27
N THR A 113 -7.30 6.29 1.46
CA THR A 113 -8.55 6.87 2.00
C THR A 113 -8.22 7.74 3.21
N PRO A 114 -7.79 9.00 3.04
CA PRO A 114 -7.28 9.83 4.15
C PRO A 114 -8.28 10.05 5.29
N ASN A 115 -9.58 10.01 4.99
CA ASN A 115 -10.67 10.16 5.96
C ASN A 115 -11.18 8.82 6.51
N GLY A 116 -10.47 7.72 6.23
CA GLY A 116 -10.86 6.36 6.58
C GLY A 116 -11.65 5.63 5.49
N VAL A 117 -11.58 4.30 5.51
CA VAL A 117 -12.25 3.43 4.53
C VAL A 117 -13.77 3.59 4.52
N ASP A 118 -14.37 4.00 5.64
CA ASP A 118 -15.83 4.20 5.75
C ASP A 118 -16.37 5.28 4.80
N GLU A 119 -15.53 6.19 4.31
CA GLU A 119 -15.90 7.21 3.31
C GLU A 119 -16.33 6.58 1.97
N VAL A 120 -15.74 5.45 1.58
CA VAL A 120 -15.88 4.83 0.25
C VAL A 120 -16.02 3.31 0.31
N GLY A 121 -16.42 2.76 1.46
CA GLY A 121 -16.45 1.31 1.69
C GLY A 121 -17.37 0.56 0.74
N GLN A 122 -18.51 1.17 0.37
CA GLN A 122 -19.46 0.55 -0.55
C GLN A 122 -18.93 0.50 -1.99
N GLU A 123 -18.21 1.54 -2.41
CA GLU A 123 -17.56 1.65 -3.70
C GLU A 123 -16.42 0.64 -3.79
N ILE A 124 -15.59 0.51 -2.75
CA ILE A 124 -14.53 -0.50 -2.69
C ILE A 124 -15.12 -1.91 -2.80
N ALA A 125 -16.20 -2.22 -2.07
CA ALA A 125 -16.88 -3.51 -2.18
C ALA A 125 -17.43 -3.74 -3.60
N ASN A 126 -17.95 -2.71 -4.25
CA ASN A 126 -18.41 -2.81 -5.64
C ASN A 126 -17.25 -3.08 -6.61
N ILE A 127 -16.13 -2.38 -6.46
CA ILE A 127 -14.91 -2.61 -7.26
C ILE A 127 -14.43 -4.06 -7.07
N ALA A 128 -14.29 -4.52 -5.82
CA ALA A 128 -13.84 -5.87 -5.51
C ALA A 128 -14.69 -6.96 -6.18
N ARG A 129 -16.02 -6.78 -6.22
CA ARG A 129 -16.93 -7.71 -6.93
C ARG A 129 -16.83 -7.64 -8.45
N LYS A 130 -16.51 -6.49 -9.01
CA LYS A 130 -16.47 -6.25 -10.47
C LYS A 130 -15.13 -6.63 -11.10
N VAL A 131 -14.05 -6.62 -10.33
CA VAL A 131 -12.71 -7.04 -10.73
C VAL A 131 -12.12 -8.04 -9.71
N PRO A 132 -12.71 -9.24 -9.58
CA PRO A 132 -12.35 -10.19 -8.52
C PRO A 132 -10.92 -10.74 -8.64
N ASP A 133 -10.32 -10.69 -9.83
CA ASP A 133 -8.95 -11.15 -10.09
C ASP A 133 -7.90 -10.06 -9.82
N THR A 134 -8.32 -8.85 -9.45
CA THR A 134 -7.44 -7.72 -9.17
C THR A 134 -7.19 -7.59 -7.67
N SER A 135 -5.93 -7.53 -7.26
CA SER A 135 -5.58 -7.22 -5.87
C SER A 135 -5.88 -5.76 -5.55
N ILE A 136 -6.55 -5.52 -4.43
CA ILE A 136 -6.89 -4.19 -3.91
C ILE A 136 -6.21 -4.02 -2.55
N VAL A 137 -5.27 -3.08 -2.44
CA VAL A 137 -4.54 -2.82 -1.20
C VAL A 137 -5.11 -1.57 -0.53
N LEU A 138 -5.67 -1.73 0.67
CA LEU A 138 -6.05 -0.64 1.55
C LEU A 138 -4.80 -0.17 2.31
N THR A 139 -4.30 1.02 2.01
CA THR A 139 -3.03 1.48 2.61
C THR A 139 -3.22 1.97 4.03
N HIS A 140 -2.13 1.99 4.79
CA HIS A 140 -2.05 2.56 6.13
C HIS A 140 -3.13 2.08 7.09
N LEU A 141 -3.36 0.77 7.12
CA LEU A 141 -4.38 0.16 7.97
C LEU A 141 -5.80 0.71 7.73
N GLY A 142 -6.06 1.25 6.53
CA GLY A 142 -7.32 1.91 6.16
C GLY A 142 -7.48 3.32 6.75
N CYS A 143 -6.40 3.96 7.17
CA CYS A 143 -6.35 5.30 7.75
C CYS A 143 -7.37 5.49 8.88
N PRO A 144 -7.22 4.79 10.01
CA PRO A 144 -8.29 4.69 11.00
C PRO A 144 -8.60 6.01 11.74
N GLY A 145 -7.76 7.03 11.56
CA GLY A 145 -7.87 8.30 12.26
C GLY A 145 -7.27 8.25 13.68
N PRO A 146 -7.30 9.36 14.43
CA PRO A 146 -6.67 9.46 15.75
C PRO A 146 -7.44 8.71 16.86
N LYS A 147 -8.64 8.21 16.57
CA LYS A 147 -9.46 7.43 17.50
C LYS A 147 -10.09 6.27 16.74
N VAL A 148 -9.75 5.05 17.13
CA VAL A 148 -10.27 3.83 16.51
C VAL A 148 -11.60 3.41 17.12
N ASP A 149 -12.58 3.10 16.28
CA ASP A 149 -13.88 2.53 16.66
C ASP A 149 -14.39 1.61 15.54
N LEU A 150 -14.13 0.32 15.70
CA LEU A 150 -14.50 -0.75 14.76
C LEU A 150 -16.02 -0.94 14.61
N ASN A 151 -16.82 -0.39 15.51
CA ASN A 151 -18.28 -0.48 15.42
C ASN A 151 -18.90 0.76 14.75
N ARG A 152 -18.12 1.81 14.48
CA ARG A 152 -18.64 3.08 13.96
C ARG A 152 -17.83 3.67 12.81
N SER A 153 -16.57 4.05 13.04
CA SER A 153 -15.74 4.81 12.09
C SER A 153 -14.68 3.97 11.37
N ASN A 154 -14.56 2.70 11.73
CA ASN A 154 -13.67 1.74 11.09
C ASN A 154 -14.35 0.39 10.83
N HIS A 155 -15.66 0.38 10.64
CA HIS A 155 -16.41 -0.87 10.45
C HIS A 155 -16.29 -1.44 9.02
N SER A 156 -16.06 -0.58 8.02
CA SER A 156 -16.00 -1.01 6.62
C SER A 156 -14.76 -1.85 6.34
N ILE A 157 -13.60 -1.53 6.93
CA ILE A 157 -12.40 -2.35 6.75
C ILE A 157 -12.61 -3.78 7.27
N VAL A 158 -13.34 -3.97 8.37
CA VAL A 158 -13.66 -5.32 8.84
C VAL A 158 -14.61 -6.01 7.89
N SER A 159 -15.64 -5.29 7.41
CA SER A 159 -16.65 -5.83 6.50
C SER A 159 -16.05 -6.22 5.14
N LEU A 160 -15.11 -5.44 4.65
CA LEU A 160 -14.36 -5.71 3.41
C LEU A 160 -13.43 -6.92 3.51
N GLY A 161 -13.19 -7.45 4.72
CA GLY A 161 -12.45 -8.69 4.93
C GLY A 161 -13.06 -9.91 4.22
N GLU A 162 -14.36 -9.86 3.87
CA GLU A 162 -15.06 -10.91 3.12
C GLU A 162 -14.53 -11.10 1.68
N TYR A 163 -13.92 -10.07 1.09
CA TYR A 163 -13.40 -10.12 -0.29
C TYR A 163 -11.98 -10.64 -0.30
N SER A 164 -11.76 -11.82 -0.89
CA SER A 164 -10.46 -12.49 -0.93
C SER A 164 -9.38 -11.69 -1.67
N ASN A 165 -9.77 -10.79 -2.58
CA ASN A 165 -8.86 -9.93 -3.34
C ASN A 165 -8.56 -8.57 -2.67
N ILE A 166 -9.05 -8.34 -1.44
CA ILE A 166 -8.69 -7.16 -0.64
C ILE A 166 -7.58 -7.51 0.35
N PHE A 167 -6.53 -6.71 0.32
CA PHE A 167 -5.34 -6.74 1.15
C PHE A 167 -5.24 -5.46 1.99
N VAL A 168 -4.49 -5.51 3.09
CA VAL A 168 -4.22 -4.34 3.94
C VAL A 168 -2.73 -4.09 4.08
N GLY A 169 -2.32 -2.84 3.87
CA GLY A 169 -0.98 -2.39 4.19
C GLY A 169 -0.84 -2.10 5.69
N LEU A 170 -0.01 -2.88 6.39
CA LEU A 170 0.48 -2.57 7.73
C LEU A 170 1.59 -1.52 7.61
N SER A 171 1.18 -0.27 7.40
CA SER A 171 2.07 0.87 7.18
C SER A 171 1.52 2.13 7.83
N GLY A 172 2.33 3.18 7.97
CA GLY A 172 1.83 4.50 8.35
C GLY A 172 1.27 4.64 9.77
N GLN A 173 1.57 3.70 10.68
CA GLN A 173 1.04 3.71 12.05
C GLN A 173 1.42 4.99 12.83
N HIS A 174 2.61 5.54 12.57
CA HIS A 174 3.07 6.83 13.12
C HIS A 174 2.15 8.02 12.81
N MET A 175 1.27 7.92 11.81
CA MET A 175 0.29 8.97 11.52
C MET A 175 -0.88 8.99 12.53
N PHE A 176 -1.09 7.91 13.27
CA PHE A 176 -2.28 7.70 14.10
C PHE A 176 -1.97 7.34 15.56
N GLY A 177 -0.69 7.12 15.91
CA GLY A 177 -0.29 6.83 17.27
C GLY A 177 1.22 6.92 17.46
N GLU A 178 1.65 6.94 18.71
CA GLU A 178 3.06 6.96 19.10
C GLU A 178 3.62 5.54 19.16
N TYR A 179 4.84 5.31 18.67
CA TYR A 179 5.52 4.01 18.77
C TYR A 179 5.69 3.60 20.25
N PRO A 180 5.42 2.33 20.65
CA PRO A 180 5.14 1.15 19.83
C PRO A 180 3.64 0.90 19.58
N TYR A 181 2.88 1.97 19.31
CA TYR A 181 1.49 1.96 18.89
C TYR A 181 0.48 1.27 19.82
N PRO A 182 0.53 1.48 21.15
CA PRO A 182 -0.42 0.84 22.07
C PRO A 182 -1.88 1.19 21.74
N ASP A 183 -2.14 2.42 21.28
CA ASP A 183 -3.50 2.89 20.92
C ASP A 183 -4.05 2.24 19.63
N LEU A 184 -3.18 1.61 18.82
CA LEU A 184 -3.57 0.89 17.62
C LEU A 184 -3.50 -0.64 17.80
N LEU A 185 -3.02 -1.14 18.94
CA LEU A 185 -2.70 -2.56 19.10
C LEU A 185 -3.92 -3.47 18.86
N ASP A 186 -5.01 -3.22 19.58
CA ASP A 186 -6.25 -4.01 19.45
C ASP A 186 -6.85 -3.90 18.05
N TYR A 187 -6.73 -2.71 17.44
CA TYR A 187 -7.16 -2.47 16.08
C TYR A 187 -6.34 -3.32 15.09
N THR A 188 -5.01 -3.26 15.16
CA THR A 188 -4.10 -4.04 14.32
C THR A 188 -4.33 -5.54 14.49
N LYS A 189 -4.47 -6.04 15.72
CA LYS A 189 -4.81 -7.45 15.98
C LYS A 189 -6.12 -7.84 15.30
N ARG A 190 -7.17 -7.01 15.41
CA ARG A 190 -8.43 -7.29 14.73
C ARG A 190 -8.32 -7.30 13.20
N ILE A 191 -7.48 -6.45 12.62
CA ILE A 191 -7.21 -6.49 11.18
C ILE A 191 -6.48 -7.79 10.81
N VAL A 192 -5.47 -8.21 11.60
CA VAL A 192 -4.78 -9.50 11.42
C VAL A 192 -5.76 -10.66 11.49
N GLU A 193 -6.66 -10.70 12.47
CA GLU A 193 -7.69 -11.75 12.57
C GLU A 193 -8.62 -11.77 11.36
N THR A 194 -8.96 -10.60 10.82
CA THR A 194 -9.92 -10.46 9.71
C THR A 194 -9.31 -10.86 8.37
N TYR A 195 -8.09 -10.41 8.10
CA TYR A 195 -7.43 -10.57 6.81
C TYR A 195 -6.50 -11.78 6.76
N THR A 196 -6.03 -12.23 7.93
CA THR A 196 -4.89 -13.15 8.13
C THR A 196 -3.58 -12.56 7.62
N SER A 197 -2.44 -13.12 8.05
CA SER A 197 -1.12 -12.73 7.57
C SER A 197 -0.99 -12.78 6.04
N LYS A 198 -1.73 -13.69 5.39
CA LYS A 198 -1.74 -13.91 3.93
C LYS A 198 -2.36 -12.77 3.11
N ARG A 199 -3.05 -11.81 3.75
CA ARG A 199 -3.59 -10.61 3.08
C ARG A 199 -3.12 -9.32 3.72
N ILE A 200 -2.04 -9.37 4.49
CA ILE A 200 -1.41 -8.21 5.10
C ILE A 200 0.03 -8.12 4.60
N MET A 201 0.49 -6.91 4.32
CA MET A 201 1.86 -6.62 3.89
C MET A 201 2.39 -5.39 4.63
N TRP A 202 3.61 -5.47 5.12
CA TRP A 202 4.29 -4.36 5.76
C TRP A 202 4.86 -3.39 4.72
N GLY A 203 4.76 -2.09 5.01
CA GLY A 203 5.43 -1.05 4.25
C GLY A 203 5.88 0.11 5.15
N SER A 204 7.03 0.68 4.86
CA SER A 204 7.66 1.67 5.74
C SER A 204 6.94 3.01 5.76
N ASN A 205 6.30 3.38 4.64
CA ASN A 205 5.85 4.75 4.37
C ASN A 205 7.01 5.77 4.43
N PHE A 206 8.25 5.36 4.17
CA PHE A 206 9.40 6.26 4.10
C PHE A 206 9.26 7.22 2.90
N PRO A 207 9.75 8.47 2.98
CA PRO A 207 10.38 9.13 4.14
C PRO A 207 9.37 9.72 5.15
N VAL A 208 8.06 9.48 4.98
CA VAL A 208 7.03 10.05 5.87
C VAL A 208 7.16 9.50 7.30
N CYS A 209 7.60 8.25 7.46
CA CYS A 209 7.89 7.68 8.79
C CYS A 209 9.06 8.34 9.53
N GLY A 210 9.85 9.19 8.85
CA GLY A 210 10.99 9.89 9.44
C GLY A 210 12.31 9.24 9.07
N SER A 211 13.10 8.83 10.08
CA SER A 211 14.49 8.39 9.87
C SER A 211 14.63 6.91 9.51
N VAL A 212 15.86 6.51 9.13
CA VAL A 212 16.21 5.09 8.90
C VAL A 212 16.05 4.24 10.17
N GLU A 213 16.19 4.82 11.36
CA GLU A 213 15.90 4.13 12.62
C GLU A 213 14.40 3.93 12.84
N ALA A 214 13.56 4.91 12.45
CA ALA A 214 12.11 4.79 12.50
C ALA A 214 11.62 3.71 11.52
N TYR A 215 12.17 3.71 10.30
CA TYR A 215 11.97 2.65 9.31
C TYR A 215 12.24 1.25 9.90
N ARG A 216 13.42 1.07 10.52
CA ARG A 216 13.82 -0.22 11.10
C ARG A 216 12.98 -0.60 12.32
N SER A 217 12.58 0.39 13.11
CA SER A 217 11.73 0.18 14.30
C SER A 217 10.34 -0.29 13.89
N ASP A 218 9.74 0.31 12.87
CA ASP A 218 8.44 -0.10 12.33
C ASP A 218 8.49 -1.53 11.76
N LEU A 219 9.56 -1.90 11.06
CA LEU A 219 9.76 -3.28 10.62
C LEU A 219 9.88 -4.25 11.81
N SER A 220 10.68 -3.88 12.81
CA SER A 220 10.91 -4.72 13.98
C SER A 220 9.65 -4.88 14.84
N TYR A 221 8.73 -3.91 14.80
CA TYR A 221 7.45 -3.98 15.49
C TYR A 221 6.58 -5.15 15.01
N VAL A 222 6.67 -5.52 13.72
CA VAL A 222 5.93 -6.66 13.17
C VAL A 222 6.32 -7.96 13.87
N SER A 223 7.60 -8.11 14.22
CA SER A 223 8.13 -9.29 14.94
C SER A 223 8.05 -9.15 16.46
N SER A 224 7.38 -8.12 16.98
CA SER A 224 7.28 -7.90 18.42
C SER A 224 6.26 -8.84 19.07
N GLU A 225 6.49 -9.17 20.35
CA GLU A 225 5.56 -9.98 21.15
C GLU A 225 4.17 -9.33 21.28
N ASN A 226 4.05 -8.01 21.04
CA ASN A 226 2.78 -7.30 21.13
C ASN A 226 1.72 -7.85 20.17
N LEU A 227 2.12 -8.18 18.94
CA LEU A 227 1.20 -8.66 17.90
C LEU A 227 0.88 -10.16 18.01
N GLU A 228 1.62 -10.91 18.83
CA GLU A 228 1.41 -12.35 19.06
C GLU A 228 1.42 -13.20 17.77
N LEU A 229 2.20 -12.77 16.78
CA LEU A 229 2.34 -13.45 15.50
C LEU A 229 3.34 -14.61 15.59
N SER A 230 3.05 -15.70 14.89
CA SER A 230 4.04 -16.76 14.64
C SER A 230 5.10 -16.33 13.63
N ASP A 231 6.26 -17.00 13.62
CA ASP A 231 7.33 -16.75 12.65
C ASP A 231 6.84 -16.82 11.19
N GLY A 232 5.90 -17.72 10.89
CA GLY A 232 5.29 -17.84 9.57
C GLY A 232 4.41 -16.64 9.20
N GLU A 233 3.63 -16.13 10.14
CA GLU A 233 2.80 -14.93 9.93
C GLU A 233 3.66 -13.67 9.78
N VAL A 234 4.74 -13.55 10.55
CA VAL A 234 5.74 -12.49 10.38
C VAL A 234 6.36 -12.55 8.99
N GLN A 235 6.76 -13.74 8.51
CA GLN A 235 7.32 -13.91 7.17
C GLN A 235 6.30 -13.56 6.07
N ASP A 236 5.03 -13.89 6.27
CA ASP A 236 3.98 -13.52 5.33
C ASP A 236 3.83 -11.99 5.21
N ILE A 237 3.74 -11.32 6.35
CA ILE A 237 3.53 -9.87 6.43
C ILE A 237 4.74 -9.10 5.91
N THR A 238 5.96 -9.54 6.23
CA THR A 238 7.20 -8.84 5.86
C THR A 238 7.76 -9.25 4.49
N GLU A 239 7.19 -10.27 3.84
CA GLU A 239 7.73 -10.77 2.57
C GLU A 239 6.70 -11.44 1.65
N ASN A 240 6.09 -12.56 2.05
CA ASN A 240 5.41 -13.43 1.08
C ASN A 240 4.21 -12.76 0.42
N THR A 241 3.40 -12.02 1.18
CA THR A 241 2.20 -11.36 0.65
C THR A 241 2.57 -10.28 -0.37
N ALA A 242 3.59 -9.46 -0.06
CA ALA A 242 4.06 -8.44 -0.99
C ALA A 242 4.73 -9.05 -2.23
N ARG A 243 5.45 -10.17 -2.07
CA ARG A 243 6.07 -10.90 -3.18
C ARG A 243 5.03 -11.40 -4.17
N GLU A 244 3.95 -12.01 -3.68
CA GLU A 244 2.85 -12.52 -4.52
C GLU A 244 2.18 -11.38 -5.31
N VAL A 245 1.90 -10.25 -4.64
CA VAL A 245 1.15 -9.14 -5.24
C VAL A 245 2.01 -8.33 -6.22
N PHE A 246 3.28 -8.05 -5.87
CA PHE A 246 4.10 -7.06 -6.59
C PHE A 246 5.31 -7.62 -7.31
N PHE A 247 5.74 -8.85 -7.02
CA PHE A 247 6.91 -9.45 -7.67
C PHE A 247 6.60 -10.88 -8.15
N PRO A 248 5.54 -11.07 -8.96
CA PRO A 248 5.12 -12.39 -9.41
C PRO A 248 6.24 -13.08 -10.23
N GLY A 249 6.56 -14.31 -9.87
CA GLY A 249 7.60 -15.11 -10.55
C GLY A 249 9.03 -14.91 -10.04
N SER A 250 9.23 -14.14 -8.95
CA SER A 250 10.53 -13.93 -8.29
C SER A 250 10.73 -14.73 -7.00
#